data_AF-A0A920R851-F1
#
_entry.id   AF-A0A920R851-F1
#
_cell.length_a   1.000
_cell.length_b   1.000
_cell.length_c   1.000
_cell.angle_alpha   90.00
_cell.angle_beta   90.00
_cell.angle_gamma   90.00
#
_symmetry.space_group_name_H-M   'P 1'
#
loop_
_entity.id
_entity.type
_entity.pdbx_description
1 polymer ?
#
loop_
_entity_poly.entity_id
_entity_poly.type
_entity_poly.pdbx_seq_one_letter_code
_entity_poly.pdbx_strand_id
1 'polypeptide(L)'
;MQLESMPFGTRGGMAVTHVFPADGDYTFTVRNLGVGTYIPNEQFEFSIDSDRVHSWIYSGMGANAGMDSAADGQLEVTLPVKAGTRLVGATFVATNYRPSLDVAQHFDRKSLENGRVRELSNYPIIGALRIEGPFNSIRPVDSQSMRKVFSCRPSSALEEGPCAEEILTTLARRAYRRPPSSEDLETLMAFYDEGREIGTFDDGIEMALRRLLASPQFLSEWSVNRPSGCLANLTVSVIWN
;
A
#
# COMPACT_ATOMS: atom_id res chain seq x y z
N MET A 1 6.93 20.58 12.50
CA MET A 1 6.11 19.66 13.32
C MET A 1 6.74 18.29 13.21
N GLN A 2 7.00 17.64 14.34
CA GLN A 2 7.49 16.25 14.40
C GLN A 2 6.28 15.32 14.26
N LEU A 3 6.42 14.23 13.50
CA LEU A 3 5.39 13.19 13.41
C LEU A 3 5.60 12.15 14.52
N GLU A 4 4.52 11.72 15.16
CA GLU A 4 4.57 10.78 16.29
C GLU A 4 5.04 9.37 15.88
N SER A 5 4.84 9.00 14.61
CA SER A 5 5.29 7.75 14.01
C SER A 5 6.72 7.81 13.43
N MET A 6 7.48 8.86 13.72
CA MET A 6 8.84 9.04 13.21
C MET A 6 9.89 9.10 14.31
N PRO A 7 11.15 8.73 14.01
CA PRO A 7 12.26 8.88 14.92
C PRO A 7 12.34 10.31 15.49
N PHE A 8 12.78 10.41 16.75
CA PHE A 8 12.99 11.69 17.40
C PHE A 8 13.98 12.56 16.61
N GLY A 9 13.69 13.86 16.54
CA GLY A 9 14.53 14.79 15.80
C GLY A 9 14.32 14.78 14.30
N THR A 10 13.10 14.53 13.85
CA THR A 10 12.68 14.62 12.46
C THR A 10 11.61 15.71 12.28
N ARG A 11 11.53 16.31 11.09
CA ARG A 11 10.59 17.39 10.77
C ARG A 11 10.10 17.32 9.33
N GLY A 12 8.87 17.80 9.10
CA GLY A 12 8.35 18.03 7.74
C GLY A 12 8.19 16.75 6.91
N GLY A 13 8.20 15.59 7.55
CA GLY A 13 8.08 14.29 6.92
C GLY A 13 6.65 13.83 6.70
N MET A 14 6.53 12.61 6.16
CA MET A 14 5.30 11.86 5.95
C MET A 14 5.55 10.40 6.33
N ALA A 15 4.64 9.81 7.10
CA ALA A 15 4.65 8.38 7.42
C ALA A 15 3.34 7.74 6.95
N VAL A 16 3.42 6.63 6.23
CA VAL A 16 2.27 5.90 5.72
C VAL A 16 2.45 4.41 5.94
N THR A 17 1.39 3.76 6.43
CA THR A 17 1.31 2.30 6.46
C THR A 17 0.88 1.81 5.09
N HIS A 18 1.71 1.02 4.44
CA HIS A 18 1.44 0.47 3.10
C HIS A 18 1.53 -1.06 3.11
N VAL A 19 0.64 -1.70 2.34
CA VAL A 19 0.63 -3.16 2.17
C VAL A 19 1.40 -3.50 0.90
N PHE A 20 2.57 -4.11 1.06
CA PHE A 20 3.41 -4.57 -0.03
C PHE A 20 2.95 -5.97 -0.47
N PRO A 21 2.41 -6.15 -1.69
CA PRO A 21 1.81 -7.42 -2.10
C PRO A 21 2.81 -8.56 -2.35
N ALA A 22 4.05 -8.25 -2.71
CA ALA A 22 5.09 -9.25 -3.01
C ALA A 22 6.47 -8.78 -2.56
N ASP A 23 7.41 -9.70 -2.51
CA ASP A 23 8.83 -9.35 -2.40
C ASP A 23 9.26 -8.76 -3.75
N GLY A 24 9.98 -7.65 -3.75
CA GLY A 24 10.46 -7.06 -4.99
C GLY A 24 11.04 -5.67 -4.81
N ASP A 25 11.41 -5.07 -5.93
CA ASP A 25 11.91 -3.70 -5.96
C ASP A 25 10.74 -2.73 -6.02
N TYR A 26 10.75 -1.72 -5.15
CA TYR A 26 9.76 -0.66 -5.14
C TYR A 26 10.43 0.67 -5.35
N THR A 27 9.87 1.48 -6.26
CA THR A 27 10.31 2.84 -6.52
C THR A 27 9.50 3.79 -5.66
N PHE A 28 10.20 4.56 -4.85
CA PHE A 28 9.66 5.58 -3.98
C PHE A 28 9.96 6.94 -4.54
N THR A 29 8.90 7.67 -4.85
CA THR A 29 8.95 9.00 -5.42
C THR A 29 8.42 10.00 -4.41
N VAL A 30 9.31 10.83 -3.89
CA VAL A 30 9.00 11.89 -2.93
C VAL A 30 9.02 13.22 -3.67
N ARG A 31 7.94 13.98 -3.54
CA ARG A 31 7.84 15.33 -4.10
C ARG A 31 7.39 16.36 -3.10
N ASN A 32 7.82 17.59 -3.32
CA ASN A 32 7.16 18.76 -2.77
C ASN A 32 5.93 19.10 -3.64
N LEU A 33 4.87 19.66 -3.06
CA LEU A 33 3.67 20.08 -3.80
C LEU A 33 3.89 21.35 -4.64
N GLY A 34 5.14 21.79 -4.81
CA GLY A 34 5.48 22.91 -5.68
C GLY A 34 5.05 24.26 -5.11
N VAL A 35 5.03 24.40 -3.78
CA VAL A 35 4.63 25.65 -3.11
C VAL A 35 5.71 26.05 -2.10
N GLY A 36 6.14 27.32 -2.13
CA GLY A 36 7.09 27.89 -1.18
C GLY A 36 8.57 27.74 -1.54
N THR A 37 9.39 28.51 -0.82
CA THR A 37 10.85 28.51 -0.91
C THR A 37 11.46 28.02 0.40
N TYR A 38 12.42 27.10 0.31
CA TYR A 38 12.91 26.33 1.46
C TYR A 38 14.41 26.53 1.69
N ILE A 39 14.82 26.30 2.94
CA ILE A 39 16.25 26.24 3.30
C ILE A 39 16.89 25.06 2.54
N PRO A 40 17.93 25.30 1.72
CA PRO A 40 18.60 24.25 0.97
C PRO A 40 19.53 23.41 1.87
N ASN A 41 19.99 22.26 1.36
CA ASN A 41 21.01 21.40 1.96
C ASN A 41 20.59 20.72 3.28
N GLU A 42 19.31 20.44 3.44
CA GLU A 42 18.79 19.69 4.58
C GLU A 42 19.01 18.18 4.40
N GLN A 43 19.28 17.46 5.49
CA GLN A 43 19.47 16.01 5.43
C GLN A 43 18.12 15.31 5.35
N PHE A 44 17.88 14.59 4.25
CA PHE A 44 16.71 13.75 4.06
C PHE A 44 17.01 12.31 4.51
N GLU A 45 15.99 11.66 5.07
CA GLU A 45 16.00 10.30 5.55
C GLU A 45 14.76 9.53 5.07
N PHE A 46 14.99 8.35 4.50
CA PHE A 46 13.96 7.37 4.16
C PHE A 46 14.09 6.16 5.08
N SER A 47 12.94 5.71 5.61
CA SER A 47 12.85 4.65 6.59
C SER A 47 11.72 3.67 6.26
N ILE A 48 11.95 2.41 6.57
CA ILE A 48 10.95 1.33 6.49
C ILE A 48 10.98 0.62 7.85
N ASP A 49 9.82 0.48 8.50
CA ASP A 49 9.68 -0.13 9.83
C ASP A 49 10.63 0.49 10.89
N SER A 50 10.82 1.81 10.83
CA SER A 50 11.74 2.59 11.67
C SER A 50 13.24 2.38 11.40
N ASP A 51 13.62 1.49 10.49
CA ASP A 51 15.01 1.34 10.04
C ASP A 51 15.30 2.34 8.93
N ARG A 52 16.41 3.08 9.06
CA ARG A 52 16.88 3.99 8.02
C ARG A 52 17.46 3.20 6.87
N VAL A 53 16.77 3.21 5.74
CA VAL A 53 17.16 2.48 4.52
C VAL A 53 17.87 3.38 3.50
N HIS A 54 17.64 4.70 3.52
CA HIS A 54 18.33 5.63 2.63
C HIS A 54 18.45 7.03 3.24
N SER A 55 19.48 7.79 2.85
CA SER A 55 19.68 9.17 3.31
C SER A 55 20.52 9.96 2.31
N TRP A 56 20.13 11.21 2.03
CA TRP A 56 20.87 12.09 1.13
C TRP A 56 20.66 13.57 1.48
N ILE A 57 21.49 14.44 0.91
CA ILE A 57 21.34 15.89 1.08
C ILE A 57 20.30 16.39 0.07
N TYR A 58 19.28 17.06 0.57
CA TYR A 58 18.25 17.68 -0.23
C TYR A 58 18.77 18.96 -0.88
N SER A 59 19.13 18.90 -2.16
CA SER A 59 19.78 20.00 -2.87
C SER A 59 19.02 20.52 -4.10
N GLY A 60 17.72 20.23 -4.24
CA GLY A 60 16.97 20.51 -5.48
C GLY A 60 15.72 21.37 -5.35
N MET A 61 14.82 21.09 -4.39
CA MET A 61 13.46 21.67 -4.47
C MET A 61 13.26 22.96 -3.66
N GLY A 62 12.54 23.92 -4.25
CA GLY A 62 12.18 25.21 -3.63
C GLY A 62 13.38 26.13 -3.35
N ALA A 63 14.51 25.90 -4.00
CA ALA A 63 15.66 26.79 -3.97
C ALA A 63 15.48 28.02 -4.88
N ASN A 64 14.76 27.86 -6.00
CA ASN A 64 14.48 28.90 -6.99
C ASN A 64 13.03 29.37 -6.91
N ALA A 65 12.81 30.69 -7.05
CA ALA A 65 11.47 31.25 -7.18
C ALA A 65 10.89 30.90 -8.57
N GLY A 66 9.62 30.52 -8.64
CA GLY A 66 8.91 30.21 -9.90
C GLY A 66 8.70 28.73 -10.19
N MET A 67 9.64 27.85 -9.84
CA MET A 67 9.57 26.40 -10.11
C MET A 67 9.24 26.08 -11.59
N ASP A 68 10.05 26.64 -12.50
CA ASP A 68 9.81 26.61 -13.95
C ASP A 68 10.28 25.31 -14.64
N SER A 69 10.86 24.35 -13.91
CA SER A 69 11.41 23.13 -14.53
C SER A 69 10.70 21.87 -14.06
N ALA A 70 10.29 21.03 -15.02
CA ALA A 70 9.73 19.69 -14.76
C ALA A 70 10.73 18.73 -14.07
N ALA A 71 11.97 19.16 -13.86
CA ALA A 71 13.03 18.46 -13.13
C ALA A 71 13.19 18.97 -11.68
N ASP A 72 12.51 20.05 -11.30
CA ASP A 72 12.47 20.52 -9.92
C ASP A 72 11.49 19.66 -9.13
N GLY A 73 12.01 18.89 -8.17
CA GLY A 73 11.13 18.49 -7.06
C GLY A 73 10.92 17.01 -6.81
N GLN A 74 11.52 16.12 -7.57
CA GLN A 74 11.31 14.69 -7.38
C GLN A 74 12.59 14.03 -6.87
N LEU A 75 12.45 13.30 -5.78
CA LEU A 75 13.47 12.38 -5.30
C LEU A 75 12.94 10.99 -5.51
N GLU A 76 13.68 10.22 -6.28
CA GLU A 76 13.32 8.86 -6.64
C GLU A 76 14.38 7.90 -6.11
N VAL A 77 13.94 6.88 -5.40
CA VAL A 77 14.81 5.80 -4.92
C VAL A 77 14.12 4.47 -5.13
N THR A 78 14.83 3.51 -5.70
CA THR A 78 14.37 2.13 -5.83
C THR A 78 15.02 1.28 -4.76
N LEU A 79 14.22 0.59 -3.95
CA LEU A 79 14.68 -0.25 -2.84
C LEU A 79 13.98 -1.61 -2.85
N PRO A 80 14.68 -2.70 -2.51
CA PRO A 80 14.05 -4.00 -2.31
C PRO A 80 13.23 -3.98 -1.02
N VAL A 81 11.95 -4.37 -1.10
CA VAL A 81 11.04 -4.44 0.05
C VAL A 81 10.40 -5.83 0.12
N LYS A 82 10.32 -6.35 1.35
CA LYS A 82 9.66 -7.61 1.65
C LYS A 82 8.15 -7.43 1.78
N ALA A 83 7.39 -8.38 1.27
CA ALA A 83 5.94 -8.41 1.32
C ALA A 83 5.41 -8.24 2.76
N GLY A 84 4.21 -7.68 2.87
CA GLY A 84 3.52 -7.43 4.13
C GLY A 84 3.23 -5.96 4.38
N THR A 85 2.56 -5.71 5.51
CA THR A 85 2.26 -4.35 5.97
C THR A 85 3.51 -3.74 6.59
N ARG A 86 4.01 -2.66 6.00
CA ARG A 86 5.21 -1.94 6.47
C ARG A 86 4.87 -0.48 6.75
N LEU A 87 5.58 0.13 7.68
CA LEU A 87 5.54 1.58 7.89
C LEU A 87 6.61 2.24 7.02
N VAL A 88 6.20 3.07 6.06
CA VAL A 88 7.11 3.84 5.22
C VAL A 88 7.19 5.27 5.74
N GLY A 89 8.38 5.71 6.11
CA GLY A 89 8.66 7.06 6.61
C GLY A 89 9.63 7.81 5.72
N ALA A 90 9.26 9.02 5.30
CA ALA A 90 10.10 9.92 4.54
C ALA A 90 10.20 11.24 5.31
N THR A 91 11.39 11.73 5.66
CA THR A 91 11.51 12.88 6.57
C THR A 91 12.83 13.64 6.45
N PHE A 92 12.89 14.81 7.09
CA PHE A 92 14.13 15.60 7.22
C PHE A 92 14.66 15.54 8.65
N VAL A 93 15.97 15.38 8.80
CA VAL A 93 16.64 15.41 10.10
C VAL A 93 16.63 16.84 10.64
N ALA A 94 16.18 17.02 11.88
CA ALA A 94 16.23 18.29 12.57
C ALA A 94 17.66 18.54 13.08
N THR A 95 18.45 19.26 12.29
CA THR A 95 19.83 19.64 12.64
C THR A 95 19.90 20.80 13.65
N ASN A 96 18.80 21.54 13.83
CA ASN A 96 18.72 22.68 14.74
C ASN A 96 17.29 22.82 15.30
N TYR A 97 17.19 22.97 16.63
CA TYR A 97 15.94 23.19 17.39
C TYR A 97 15.76 24.65 17.83
N ARG A 98 16.65 25.56 17.42
CA ARG A 98 16.49 26.99 17.72
C ARG A 98 15.19 27.49 17.10
N PRO A 99 14.38 28.27 17.85
CA PRO A 99 13.27 29.02 17.28
C PRO A 99 13.74 29.83 16.07
N SER A 100 12.91 29.92 15.04
CA SER A 100 13.27 30.74 13.90
C SER A 100 13.37 32.21 14.33
N LEU A 101 14.30 32.93 13.72
CA LEU A 101 14.46 34.38 13.92
C LEU A 101 13.56 35.17 12.96
N ASP A 102 12.48 34.54 12.49
CA ASP A 102 11.57 35.15 11.54
C ASP A 102 10.74 36.22 12.23
N VAL A 103 10.43 37.28 11.50
CA VAL A 103 9.67 38.43 12.03
C VAL A 103 8.18 38.11 12.14
N ALA A 104 7.70 37.07 11.45
CA ALA A 104 6.31 36.64 11.42
C ALA A 104 6.14 35.18 11.89
N GLN A 105 5.00 34.91 12.55
CA GLN A 105 4.60 33.55 12.91
C GLN A 105 4.25 32.75 11.65
N HIS A 106 4.81 31.56 11.54
CA HIS A 106 4.45 30.62 10.49
C HIS A 106 3.05 30.06 10.71
N PHE A 107 2.21 30.05 9.67
CA PHE A 107 0.96 29.29 9.67
C PHE A 107 1.23 27.79 9.48
N ASP A 108 0.27 26.95 9.86
CA ASP A 108 0.34 25.50 9.65
C ASP A 108 0.42 25.13 8.16
N ARG A 109 -0.20 25.94 7.29
CA ARG A 109 0.08 25.92 5.86
C ARG A 109 1.35 26.70 5.59
N LYS A 110 2.43 25.96 5.30
CA LYS A 110 3.79 26.52 5.13
C LYS A 110 3.99 27.36 3.86
N SER A 111 3.10 27.29 2.87
CA SER A 111 3.11 28.28 1.80
C SER A 111 1.78 28.37 1.04
N LEU A 112 1.39 29.61 0.70
CA LEU A 112 0.32 29.95 -0.26
C LEU A 112 0.90 30.65 -1.51
N GLU A 113 2.22 30.86 -1.55
CA GLU A 113 2.91 31.67 -2.55
C GLU A 113 4.20 30.99 -3.02
N ASN A 114 4.57 31.20 -4.29
CA ASN A 114 5.80 30.65 -4.86
C ASN A 114 7.01 31.59 -4.71
N GLY A 115 6.82 32.73 -4.04
CA GLY A 115 7.83 33.74 -3.79
C GLY A 115 8.57 33.54 -2.46
N ARG A 116 9.77 34.13 -2.36
CA ARG A 116 10.44 34.31 -1.07
C ARG A 116 9.78 35.49 -0.35
N VAL A 117 9.22 35.24 0.83
CA VAL A 117 8.84 36.32 1.75
C VAL A 117 10.10 36.73 2.51
N ARG A 118 10.47 38.01 2.43
CA ARG A 118 11.64 38.53 3.13
C ARG A 118 11.45 38.33 4.64
N GLU A 119 12.52 37.91 5.33
CA GLU A 119 12.51 37.62 6.77
C GLU A 119 11.63 36.43 7.20
N LEU A 120 11.27 35.53 6.27
CA LEU A 120 10.61 34.26 6.56
C LEU A 120 11.38 33.09 5.95
N SER A 121 11.85 32.16 6.78
CA SER A 121 12.58 30.96 6.34
C SER A 121 11.76 29.70 6.54
N ASN A 122 11.45 28.96 5.47
CA ASN A 122 10.68 27.70 5.58
C ASN A 122 11.59 26.48 5.58
N TYR A 123 11.35 25.56 6.51
CA TYR A 123 11.92 24.22 6.45
C TYR A 123 11.23 23.38 5.37
N PRO A 124 11.97 22.51 4.65
CA PRO A 124 11.38 21.68 3.61
C PRO A 124 10.33 20.73 4.19
N ILE A 125 9.30 20.49 3.38
CA ILE A 125 8.21 19.58 3.70
C ILE A 125 7.97 18.60 2.55
N ILE A 126 7.48 17.42 2.90
CA ILE A 126 7.03 16.44 1.92
C ILE A 126 5.57 16.72 1.58
N GLY A 127 5.32 16.90 0.30
CA GLY A 127 3.99 17.17 -0.22
C GLY A 127 3.27 15.92 -0.73
N ALA A 128 4.01 14.98 -1.31
CA ALA A 128 3.48 13.67 -1.66
C ALA A 128 4.57 12.60 -1.68
N LEU A 129 4.16 11.39 -1.34
CA LEU A 129 4.92 10.16 -1.47
C LEU A 129 4.15 9.24 -2.43
N ARG A 130 4.83 8.77 -3.47
CA ARG A 130 4.34 7.77 -4.41
C ARG A 130 5.16 6.50 -4.24
N ILE A 131 4.47 5.36 -4.26
CA ILE A 131 5.07 4.03 -4.18
C ILE A 131 4.66 3.30 -5.47
N GLU A 132 5.64 2.88 -6.25
CA GLU A 132 5.47 2.16 -7.52
C GLU A 132 6.17 0.80 -7.44
N GLY A 133 5.60 -0.22 -8.07
CA GLY A 133 6.07 -1.60 -8.00
C GLY A 133 4.95 -2.59 -7.63
N PRO A 134 5.28 -3.85 -7.30
CA PRO A 134 6.63 -4.42 -7.29
C PRO A 134 7.20 -4.57 -8.70
N PHE A 135 8.44 -4.12 -8.89
CA PHE A 135 9.29 -4.49 -10.01
C PHE A 135 10.10 -5.73 -9.64
N ASN A 136 10.45 -6.56 -10.62
CA ASN A 136 11.17 -7.83 -10.38
C ASN A 136 10.53 -8.68 -9.26
N SER A 137 9.20 -8.83 -9.31
CA SER A 137 8.46 -9.44 -8.22
C SER A 137 8.82 -10.92 -8.04
N ILE A 138 9.00 -11.30 -6.77
CA ILE A 138 9.23 -12.67 -6.33
C ILE A 138 8.06 -13.05 -5.45
N ARG A 139 7.51 -14.25 -5.66
CA ARG A 139 6.45 -14.79 -4.80
C ARG A 139 7.00 -14.83 -3.36
N PRO A 140 6.34 -14.18 -2.38
CA PRO A 140 6.80 -14.21 -1.01
C PRO A 140 6.74 -15.64 -0.47
N VAL A 141 7.76 -16.05 0.27
CA VAL A 141 7.80 -17.40 0.91
C VAL A 141 6.91 -17.43 2.15
N ASP A 142 6.86 -16.32 2.88
CA ASP A 142 6.08 -16.15 4.09
C ASP A 142 5.59 -14.70 4.21
N SER A 143 4.29 -14.52 4.36
CA SER A 143 3.66 -13.22 4.58
C SER A 143 2.44 -13.36 5.48
N GLN A 144 2.03 -12.27 6.12
CA GLN A 144 0.84 -12.27 7.00
C GLN A 144 -0.42 -12.74 6.26
N SER A 145 -0.55 -12.44 4.97
CA SER A 145 -1.65 -12.91 4.12
C SER A 145 -1.53 -14.41 3.83
N MET A 146 -0.34 -14.92 3.51
CA MET A 146 -0.14 -16.36 3.29
C MET A 146 -0.45 -17.19 4.52
N ARG A 147 -0.04 -16.74 5.72
CA ARG A 147 -0.39 -17.41 6.99
C ARG A 147 -1.91 -17.45 7.27
N LYS A 148 -2.71 -16.58 6.64
CA LYS A 148 -4.18 -16.59 6.73
C LYS A 148 -4.84 -17.50 5.69
N VAL A 149 -4.18 -17.69 4.54
CA VAL A 149 -4.66 -18.50 3.41
C VAL A 149 -4.32 -19.98 3.63
N PHE A 150 -3.07 -20.29 3.93
CA PHE A 150 -2.59 -21.66 4.10
C PHE A 150 -2.78 -22.12 5.55
N SER A 151 -3.81 -22.94 5.81
CA SER A 151 -4.00 -23.62 7.11
C SER A 151 -3.05 -24.80 7.29
N CYS A 152 -2.70 -25.46 6.18
CA CYS A 152 -1.77 -26.57 6.10
C CYS A 152 -0.76 -26.33 4.96
N ARG A 153 0.35 -27.06 5.00
CA ARG A 153 1.33 -27.17 3.91
C ARG A 153 1.64 -28.66 3.71
N PRO A 154 1.48 -29.21 2.50
CA PRO A 154 1.74 -30.62 2.24
C PRO A 154 3.25 -30.90 2.29
N SER A 155 3.63 -32.04 2.88
CA SER A 155 5.02 -32.52 2.89
C SER A 155 5.29 -33.51 1.75
N SER A 156 4.25 -34.03 1.10
CA SER A 156 4.33 -34.95 -0.04
C SER A 156 3.17 -34.74 -1.02
N ALA A 157 3.34 -35.23 -2.26
CA ALA A 157 2.31 -35.12 -3.31
C ALA A 157 0.96 -35.78 -2.94
N LEU A 158 0.98 -36.81 -2.08
CA LEU A 158 -0.24 -37.48 -1.62
C LEU A 158 -1.05 -36.63 -0.61
N GLU A 159 -0.39 -35.70 0.07
CA GLU A 159 -1.03 -34.79 1.04
C GLU A 159 -1.58 -33.52 0.39
N GLU A 160 -1.22 -33.24 -0.87
CA GLU A 160 -1.62 -32.03 -1.59
C GLU A 160 -3.14 -31.93 -1.73
N GLY A 161 -3.81 -32.99 -2.20
CA GLY A 161 -5.25 -33.00 -2.39
C GLY A 161 -6.04 -32.72 -1.11
N PRO A 162 -5.84 -33.50 -0.03
CA PRO A 162 -6.51 -33.26 1.25
C PRO A 162 -6.22 -31.87 1.84
N CYS A 163 -4.99 -31.38 1.72
CA CYS A 163 -4.64 -30.05 2.22
C CYS A 163 -5.29 -28.92 1.38
N ALA A 164 -5.36 -29.07 0.06
CA ALA A 164 -6.05 -28.13 -0.81
C ALA A 164 -7.54 -28.06 -0.48
N GLU A 165 -8.19 -29.20 -0.28
CA GLU A 165 -9.61 -29.28 0.08
C GLU A 165 -9.90 -28.58 1.41
N GLU A 166 -9.03 -28.76 2.43
CA GLU A 166 -9.16 -28.09 3.73
C GLU A 166 -9.06 -26.56 3.60
N ILE A 167 -8.05 -26.08 2.86
CA ILE A 167 -7.82 -24.66 2.61
C ILE A 167 -9.03 -24.07 1.89
N LEU A 168 -9.46 -24.68 0.78
CA LEU A 168 -10.57 -24.17 -0.03
C LEU A 168 -11.90 -24.23 0.71
N THR A 169 -12.14 -25.23 1.55
CA THR A 169 -13.30 -25.28 2.44
C THR A 169 -13.33 -24.11 3.41
N THR A 170 -12.18 -23.80 4.03
CA THR A 170 -12.06 -22.69 4.99
C THR A 170 -12.26 -21.34 4.30
N LEU A 171 -11.67 -21.15 3.12
CA LEU A 171 -11.79 -19.93 2.33
C LEU A 171 -13.20 -19.75 1.78
N ALA A 172 -13.80 -20.79 1.19
CA ALA A 172 -15.15 -20.75 0.64
C ALA A 172 -16.20 -20.42 1.72
N ARG A 173 -16.07 -21.00 2.92
CA ARG A 173 -16.96 -20.69 4.04
C ARG A 173 -16.92 -19.19 4.41
N ARG A 174 -15.73 -18.58 4.40
CA ARG A 174 -15.55 -17.15 4.70
C ARG A 174 -16.05 -16.27 3.55
N ALA A 175 -15.75 -16.65 2.31
CA ALA A 175 -16.08 -15.89 1.12
C ALA A 175 -17.58 -15.89 0.83
N TYR A 176 -18.22 -17.05 0.85
CA TYR A 176 -19.64 -17.21 0.55
C TYR A 176 -20.54 -16.97 1.78
N ARG A 177 -19.93 -16.79 2.96
CA ARG A 177 -20.62 -16.55 4.25
C ARG A 177 -21.67 -17.62 4.60
N ARG A 178 -21.48 -18.83 4.08
CA ARG A 178 -22.30 -20.03 4.32
C ARG A 178 -21.41 -21.28 4.30
N PRO A 179 -21.87 -22.43 4.83
CA PRO A 179 -21.20 -23.70 4.56
C PRO A 179 -21.10 -23.93 3.03
N PRO A 180 -19.91 -24.27 2.50
CA PRO A 180 -19.77 -24.60 1.08
C PRO A 180 -20.55 -25.87 0.75
N SER A 181 -21.18 -25.92 -0.42
CA SER A 181 -21.80 -27.14 -0.95
C SER A 181 -20.73 -28.05 -1.57
N SER A 182 -21.07 -29.30 -1.84
CA SER A 182 -20.19 -30.21 -2.58
C SER A 182 -19.86 -29.67 -3.98
N GLU A 183 -20.84 -29.07 -4.66
CA GLU A 183 -20.67 -28.47 -5.99
C GLU A 183 -19.70 -27.26 -5.96
N ASP A 184 -19.74 -26.45 -4.89
CA ASP A 184 -18.80 -25.34 -4.71
C ASP A 184 -17.37 -25.86 -4.60
N LEU A 185 -17.16 -26.91 -3.79
CA LEU A 185 -15.84 -27.50 -3.57
C LEU A 185 -15.34 -28.22 -4.82
N GLU A 186 -16.18 -28.99 -5.50
CA GLU A 186 -15.85 -29.68 -6.75
C GLU A 186 -15.38 -28.68 -7.82
N THR A 187 -16.11 -27.56 -7.96
CA THR A 187 -15.70 -26.48 -8.86
C THR A 187 -14.34 -25.92 -8.46
N LEU A 188 -14.12 -25.58 -7.19
CA LEU A 188 -12.86 -24.99 -6.73
C LEU A 188 -11.68 -25.96 -6.86
N MET A 189 -11.90 -27.24 -6.59
CA MET A 189 -10.90 -28.29 -6.75
C MET A 189 -10.51 -28.49 -8.22
N ALA A 190 -11.47 -28.40 -9.16
CA ALA A 190 -11.15 -28.47 -10.60
C ALA A 190 -10.19 -27.34 -11.02
N PHE A 191 -10.41 -26.10 -10.55
CA PHE A 191 -9.47 -24.99 -10.81
C PHE A 191 -8.12 -25.19 -10.10
N TYR A 192 -8.10 -25.83 -8.93
CA TYR A 192 -6.85 -26.20 -8.26
C TYR A 192 -6.07 -27.21 -9.10
N ASP A 193 -6.72 -28.26 -9.62
CA ASP A 193 -6.09 -29.29 -10.44
C ASP A 193 -5.52 -28.68 -11.74
N GLU A 194 -6.29 -27.81 -12.42
CA GLU A 194 -5.81 -27.07 -13.60
C GLU A 194 -4.55 -26.24 -13.30
N GLY A 195 -4.53 -25.52 -12.19
CA GLY A 195 -3.35 -24.74 -11.77
C GLY A 195 -2.17 -25.64 -11.37
N ARG A 196 -2.47 -26.81 -10.77
CA ARG A 196 -1.45 -27.78 -10.35
C ARG A 196 -0.80 -28.51 -11.51
N GLU A 197 -1.54 -28.77 -12.59
CA GLU A 197 -1.01 -29.41 -13.81
C GLU A 197 0.10 -28.57 -14.47
N ILE A 198 -0.01 -27.24 -14.40
CA ILE A 198 0.90 -26.29 -15.07
C ILE A 198 2.00 -25.78 -14.13
N GLY A 199 1.78 -25.86 -12.81
CA GLY A 199 2.65 -25.23 -11.81
C GLY A 199 2.84 -26.05 -10.54
N THR A 200 2.90 -25.34 -9.42
CA THR A 200 3.11 -25.88 -8.07
C THR A 200 1.79 -26.00 -7.30
N PHE A 201 1.83 -26.61 -6.11
CA PHE A 201 0.71 -26.59 -5.16
C PHE A 201 0.19 -25.16 -4.91
N ASP A 202 1.09 -24.21 -4.71
CA ASP A 202 0.75 -22.80 -4.47
C ASP A 202 0.07 -22.17 -5.70
N ASP A 203 0.46 -22.56 -6.91
CA ASP A 203 -0.17 -22.09 -8.16
C ASP A 203 -1.59 -22.66 -8.35
N GLY A 204 -1.80 -23.92 -7.96
CA GLY A 204 -3.14 -24.53 -7.89
C GLY A 204 -4.06 -23.77 -6.93
N ILE A 205 -3.59 -23.51 -5.70
CA ILE A 205 -4.37 -22.74 -4.70
C ILE A 205 -4.65 -21.33 -5.19
N GLU A 206 -3.70 -20.68 -5.87
CA GLU A 206 -3.92 -19.37 -6.46
C GLU A 206 -5.02 -19.40 -7.54
N MET A 207 -5.02 -20.40 -8.42
CA MET A 207 -6.03 -20.52 -9.47
C MET A 207 -7.44 -20.69 -8.87
N ALA A 208 -7.57 -21.59 -7.88
CA ALA A 208 -8.82 -21.78 -7.17
C ALA A 208 -9.26 -20.51 -6.41
N LEU A 209 -8.32 -19.77 -5.79
CA LEU A 209 -8.60 -18.51 -5.11
C LEU A 209 -9.10 -17.43 -6.08
N ARG A 210 -8.52 -17.33 -7.29
CA ARG A 210 -9.01 -16.41 -8.34
C ARG A 210 -10.47 -16.71 -8.69
N ARG A 211 -10.81 -17.99 -8.88
CA ARG A 211 -12.20 -18.40 -9.16
C ARG A 211 -13.15 -18.07 -8.02
N LEU A 212 -12.72 -18.29 -6.77
CA LEU A 212 -13.50 -18.00 -5.57
C LEU A 212 -13.81 -16.49 -5.46
N LEU A 213 -12.80 -15.64 -5.67
CA LEU A 213 -12.95 -14.18 -5.63
C LEU A 213 -13.75 -13.62 -6.81
N ALA A 214 -13.71 -14.28 -7.98
CA ALA A 214 -14.51 -13.92 -9.14
C ALA A 214 -15.96 -14.47 -9.09
N SER A 215 -16.30 -15.25 -8.06
CA SER A 215 -17.62 -15.89 -7.96
C SER A 215 -18.72 -14.86 -7.68
N PRO A 216 -19.89 -14.95 -8.35
CA PRO A 216 -21.05 -14.12 -7.99
C PRO A 216 -21.50 -14.29 -6.54
N GLN A 217 -21.27 -15.47 -5.95
CA GLN A 217 -21.56 -15.73 -4.55
C GLN A 217 -20.69 -14.92 -3.58
N PHE A 218 -19.53 -14.43 -4.03
CA PHE A 218 -18.69 -13.50 -3.27
C PHE A 218 -19.10 -12.04 -3.52
N LEU A 219 -19.44 -11.70 -4.77
CA LEU A 219 -19.76 -10.34 -5.20
C LEU A 219 -21.20 -9.89 -4.88
N SER A 220 -22.10 -10.81 -4.54
CA SER A 220 -23.51 -10.48 -4.30
C SER A 220 -23.77 -10.02 -2.86
N GLU A 221 -23.76 -8.70 -2.67
CA GLU A 221 -24.43 -8.05 -1.55
C GLU A 221 -25.87 -7.72 -1.96
N TRP A 222 -26.84 -8.52 -1.51
CA TRP A 222 -28.24 -8.07 -1.49
C TRP A 222 -28.40 -7.17 -0.26
N SER A 223 -28.37 -5.86 -0.43
CA SER A 223 -28.95 -4.96 0.58
C SER A 223 -30.45 -4.81 0.27
N VAL A 224 -31.25 -5.84 0.57
CA VAL A 224 -32.68 -5.57 0.76
C VAL A 224 -32.80 -5.01 2.16
N ASN A 225 -32.59 -3.70 2.28
CA ASN A 225 -33.18 -2.96 3.37
C ASN A 225 -34.70 -3.06 3.16
N ARG A 226 -35.36 -4.02 3.82
CA ARG A 226 -36.81 -4.04 3.91
C ARG A 226 -37.18 -3.04 5.00
N PRO A 227 -37.61 -1.80 4.69
CA PRO A 227 -38.52 -1.14 5.62
C PRO A 227 -39.72 -2.08 5.75
N SER A 228 -40.04 -2.45 6.99
CA SER A 228 -41.21 -3.23 7.33
C SER A 228 -42.46 -2.52 6.80
N GLY A 229 -42.98 -3.01 5.67
CA GLY A 229 -44.25 -2.59 5.10
C GLY A 229 -44.15 -1.99 3.70
N CYS A 230 -44.06 -2.84 2.67
CA CYS A 230 -44.70 -2.60 1.38
C CYS A 230 -44.62 -3.86 0.51
N LEU A 231 -45.78 -4.38 0.10
CA LEU A 231 -45.88 -5.39 -0.95
C LEU A 231 -45.67 -4.69 -2.30
N ALA A 232 -44.64 -5.07 -3.04
CA ALA A 232 -44.58 -4.79 -4.47
C ALA A 232 -43.80 -5.91 -5.18
N ASN A 233 -44.43 -6.46 -6.22
CA ASN A 233 -43.93 -7.52 -7.07
C ASN A 233 -42.53 -7.22 -7.62
N LEU A 234 -41.64 -8.20 -7.52
CA LEU A 234 -40.29 -8.17 -8.09
C LEU A 234 -40.36 -8.59 -9.56
N THR A 235 -40.05 -7.65 -10.46
CA THR A 235 -39.59 -7.96 -11.82
C THR A 235 -38.09 -7.64 -11.88
N VAL A 236 -37.27 -8.67 -12.08
CA VAL A 236 -35.82 -8.53 -12.23
C VAL A 236 -35.51 -8.27 -13.70
N SER A 237 -34.95 -7.11 -14.02
CA SER A 237 -34.31 -6.85 -15.31
C SER A 237 -32.83 -6.56 -15.07
N VAL A 238 -31.97 -7.49 -15.50
CA VAL A 238 -30.52 -7.29 -15.58
C VAL A 238 -30.24 -6.63 -16.93
N ILE A 239 -29.84 -5.36 -16.92
CA ILE A 239 -29.37 -4.66 -18.12
C ILE A 239 -27.84 -4.77 -18.12
N TRP A 240 -27.30 -5.54 -19.06
CA TRP A 240 -25.90 -5.44 -19.47
C TRP A 240 -25.76 -4.25 -20.42
N ASN A 241 -24.69 -3.47 -20.26
CA ASN A 241 -24.20 -2.55 -21.28
C ASN A 241 -22.73 -2.86 -21.54
#